data_AF-G3NNI7-F1
#
_entry.id   AF-G3NNI7-F1
#
_cell.length_a   1.000
_cell.length_b   1.000
_cell.length_c   1.000
_cell.angle_alpha   90.00
_cell.angle_beta   90.00
_cell.angle_gamma   90.00
#
_symmetry.space_group_name_H-M   'P 1'
#
loop_
_entity.id
_entity.type
_entity.pdbx_description
1 polymer ?
#
loop_
_entity_poly.entity_id
_entity_poly.type
_entity_poly.pdbx_seq_one_letter_code
_entity_poly.pdbx_strand_id
1 'polypeptide(L)'
;MNSKWVQPPCVFVPHRKLKMEEFIPTTFRMDVKEEREVFFAQQEGVSNAESHMWICKPTGLNQGRGIFLIMNPEDVAAFRLKLQHTEEHKKMHHRQPQARIVQHYIQRPLLLRGKKFDVRSYLLIACTAPYVVFFRHGYVRLTCDLYDP
;
A
#
# COMPACT_ATOMS: atom_id res chain seq x y z
N MET A 1 -52.77 -13.19 20.13
CA MET A 1 -52.56 -12.03 21.02
C MET A 1 -51.08 -11.70 21.03
N ASN A 2 -50.76 -10.42 20.83
CA ASN A 2 -49.47 -9.90 20.38
C ASN A 2 -48.35 -10.00 21.42
N SER A 3 -47.24 -10.68 21.10
CA SER A 3 -45.96 -10.47 21.77
C SER A 3 -45.21 -9.34 21.05
N LYS A 4 -45.20 -8.15 21.66
CA LYS A 4 -44.46 -6.99 21.18
C LYS A 4 -42.95 -7.27 21.25
N TRP A 5 -42.28 -7.25 20.10
CA TRP A 5 -40.83 -7.12 20.04
C TRP A 5 -40.45 -5.70 20.46
N VAL A 6 -39.84 -5.55 21.65
CA VAL A 6 -39.27 -4.28 22.10
C VAL A 6 -37.87 -4.18 21.51
N GLN A 7 -37.63 -3.20 20.63
CA GLN A 7 -36.29 -2.89 20.18
C GLN A 7 -35.47 -2.37 21.37
N PRO A 8 -34.26 -2.90 21.64
CA PRO A 8 -33.39 -2.33 22.66
C PRO A 8 -33.02 -0.88 22.27
N PRO A 9 -32.79 0.00 23.26
CA PRO A 9 -32.42 1.39 22.99
C PRO A 9 -31.14 1.42 22.15
N CYS A 10 -31.22 2.14 21.03
CA CYS A 10 -30.08 2.39 20.16
C CYS A 10 -29.04 3.18 20.95
N VAL A 11 -28.04 2.50 21.50
CA VAL A 11 -26.88 3.15 22.11
C VAL A 11 -26.16 3.84 20.97
N PHE A 12 -26.19 5.17 20.98
CA PHE A 12 -25.43 6.01 20.06
C PHE A 12 -23.95 5.78 20.33
N VAL A 13 -23.35 4.78 19.67
CA VAL A 13 -21.90 4.62 19.65
C VAL A 13 -21.38 5.77 18.79
N PRO A 14 -20.57 6.69 19.32
CA PRO A 14 -19.96 7.73 18.51
C PRO A 14 -19.20 7.03 17.39
N HIS A 15 -19.61 7.27 16.14
CA HIS A 15 -18.94 6.66 15.00
C HIS A 15 -17.54 7.24 14.97
N ARG A 16 -16.54 6.43 15.33
CA ARG A 16 -15.12 6.80 15.17
C ARG A 16 -14.93 7.20 13.71
N LYS A 17 -14.63 8.48 13.45
CA LYS A 17 -14.20 8.92 12.12
C LYS A 17 -12.84 8.29 11.87
N LEU A 18 -12.81 7.29 11.00
CA LEU A 18 -11.58 6.62 10.61
C LEU A 18 -10.79 7.58 9.72
N LYS A 19 -9.51 7.78 10.05
CA LYS A 19 -8.64 8.67 9.28
C LYS A 19 -7.99 7.91 8.13
N MET A 20 -7.64 8.61 7.05
CA MET A 20 -7.08 7.95 5.86
C MET A 20 -5.73 7.29 6.16
N GLU A 21 -4.95 7.92 7.05
CA GLU A 21 -3.66 7.45 7.53
C GLU A 21 -3.74 6.10 8.28
N GLU A 22 -4.92 5.74 8.78
CA GLU A 22 -5.14 4.43 9.42
C GLU A 22 -5.30 3.30 8.38
N PHE A 23 -5.58 3.63 7.12
CA PHE A 23 -5.83 2.64 6.05
C PHE A 23 -4.74 2.59 4.99
N ILE A 24 -4.09 3.72 4.69
CA ILE A 24 -3.01 3.77 3.70
C ILE A 24 -1.67 3.61 4.43
N PRO A 25 -0.90 2.55 4.16
CA PRO A 25 0.44 2.43 4.70
C PRO A 25 1.35 3.57 4.23
N THR A 26 2.31 3.95 5.08
CA THR A 26 3.33 4.95 4.76
C THR A 26 3.96 4.66 3.40
N THR A 27 3.98 5.67 2.54
CA THR A 27 4.43 5.55 1.14
C THR A 27 5.32 6.74 0.79
N PHE A 28 6.44 6.45 0.15
CA PHE A 28 7.41 7.42 -0.34
C PHE A 28 7.51 7.33 -1.86
N ARG A 29 7.49 8.48 -2.52
CA ARG A 29 7.72 8.63 -3.96
C ARG A 29 9.21 8.71 -4.24
N MET A 30 9.73 7.78 -5.03
CA MET A 30 11.17 7.70 -5.33
C MET A 30 11.58 8.66 -6.45
N ASP A 31 10.61 9.21 -7.17
CA ASP A 31 10.78 10.29 -8.16
C ASP A 31 10.85 11.68 -7.53
N VAL A 32 10.43 11.83 -6.27
CA VAL A 32 10.54 13.07 -5.49
C VAL A 32 11.80 13.01 -4.64
N LYS A 33 12.72 13.95 -4.84
CA LYS A 33 14.06 13.91 -4.22
C LYS A 33 13.97 13.95 -2.69
N GLU A 34 13.14 14.83 -2.17
CA GLU A 34 12.96 15.06 -0.73
C GLU A 34 12.41 13.80 -0.04
N GLU A 35 11.35 13.20 -0.59
CA GLU A 35 10.77 11.94 -0.05
C GLU A 35 11.76 10.78 -0.13
N ARG A 36 12.55 10.70 -1.21
CA ARG A 36 13.58 9.68 -1.38
C ARG A 36 14.69 9.81 -0.33
N GLU A 37 15.17 11.03 -0.06
CA GLU A 37 16.18 11.29 0.96
C GLU A 37 15.66 10.96 2.36
N VAL A 38 14.40 11.31 2.66
CA VAL A 38 13.75 10.94 3.93
C VAL A 38 13.69 9.42 4.11
N PHE A 39 13.24 8.68 3.08
CA PHE A 39 13.20 7.21 3.14
C PHE A 39 14.57 6.62 3.46
N PHE A 40 15.61 7.07 2.75
CA PHE A 40 16.96 6.55 2.94
C PHE A 40 17.58 6.92 4.29
N ALA A 41 17.36 8.15 4.78
CA ALA A 41 17.80 8.56 6.11
C ALA A 41 17.13 7.74 7.21
N GLN A 42 15.84 7.38 7.04
CA GLN A 42 15.14 6.49 7.96
C GLN A 42 15.76 5.09 8.04
N GLN A 43 16.41 4.60 6.99
CA GLN A 43 17.02 3.27 7.02
C GLN A 43 18.42 3.25 7.65
N GLU A 44 19.12 4.38 7.73
CA GLU A 44 20.51 4.46 8.21
C GLU A 44 20.64 4.36 9.75
N GLY A 45 19.54 4.51 10.50
CA GLY A 45 19.52 4.46 11.97
C GLY A 45 18.68 3.32 12.57
N VAL A 46 18.10 2.45 11.75
CA VAL A 46 17.24 1.36 12.22
C VAL A 46 18.09 0.16 12.62
N SER A 47 17.98 -0.24 13.89
CA SER A 47 18.59 -1.48 14.37
C SER A 47 17.88 -2.70 13.78
N ASN A 48 18.60 -3.80 13.55
CA ASN A 48 18.03 -5.06 13.01
C ASN A 48 16.82 -5.62 13.79
N ALA A 49 16.59 -5.16 15.02
CA ALA A 49 15.45 -5.58 15.85
C ALA A 49 14.10 -5.01 15.35
N GLU A 50 14.11 -3.90 14.61
CA GLU A 50 12.93 -3.28 14.01
C GLU A 50 12.96 -3.48 12.49
N SER A 51 12.90 -4.74 12.04
CA SER A 51 12.89 -5.07 10.61
C SER A 51 11.61 -4.53 9.93
N HIS A 52 11.75 -3.39 9.27
CA HIS A 52 10.71 -2.77 8.46
C HIS A 52 10.79 -3.35 7.05
N MET A 53 9.81 -4.19 6.69
CA MET A 53 9.70 -4.69 5.32
C MET A 53 9.00 -3.66 4.44
N TRP A 54 9.58 -3.36 3.28
CA TRP A 54 9.02 -2.45 2.31
C TRP A 54 8.72 -3.15 0.99
N ILE A 55 7.73 -2.65 0.25
CA ILE A 55 7.39 -3.10 -1.10
C ILE A 55 7.60 -1.94 -2.08
N CYS A 56 8.48 -2.14 -3.06
CA CYS A 56 8.69 -1.20 -4.16
C CYS A 56 7.76 -1.54 -5.32
N LYS A 57 7.04 -0.55 -5.84
CA LYS A 57 6.10 -0.70 -6.95
C LYS A 57 6.39 0.33 -8.04
N PRO A 58 6.58 -0.07 -9.31
CA PRO A 58 6.66 0.88 -10.41
C PRO A 58 5.29 1.48 -10.72
N THR A 59 5.26 2.79 -10.99
CA THR A 59 4.04 3.53 -11.34
C THR A 59 3.61 3.20 -12.76
N GLY A 60 2.30 3.02 -12.99
CA GLY A 60 1.76 2.80 -14.33
C GLY A 60 1.95 1.38 -14.89
N LEU A 61 2.46 0.44 -14.09
CA LEU A 61 2.48 -0.98 -14.43
C LEU A 61 1.36 -1.74 -13.68
N ASN A 62 1.00 -2.91 -14.20
CA ASN A 62 -0.03 -3.79 -13.68
C ASN A 62 0.46 -5.24 -13.56
N GLN A 63 -0.40 -6.13 -13.07
CA GLN A 63 -0.14 -7.59 -12.93
C GLN A 63 1.05 -7.94 -12.04
N GLY A 64 1.43 -7.05 -11.12
CA GLY A 64 2.57 -7.26 -10.22
C GLY A 64 3.94 -7.12 -10.88
N ARG A 65 4.01 -6.68 -12.13
CA ARG A 65 5.29 -6.57 -12.86
C ARG A 65 6.21 -5.52 -12.23
N GLY A 66 7.45 -5.92 -11.99
CA GLY A 66 8.51 -5.06 -11.47
C GLY A 66 8.38 -4.70 -9.98
N ILE A 67 7.48 -5.36 -9.25
CA ILE A 67 7.36 -5.27 -7.79
C ILE A 67 8.44 -6.13 -7.15
N PHE A 68 9.06 -5.62 -6.09
CA PHE A 68 10.00 -6.39 -5.25
C PHE A 68 9.96 -5.89 -3.81
N LEU A 69 10.49 -6.69 -2.89
CA LEU A 69 10.60 -6.37 -1.47
C LEU A 69 11.98 -5.80 -1.15
N ILE A 70 12.04 -4.97 -0.11
CA ILE A 70 13.25 -4.45 0.50
C ILE A 70 13.15 -4.82 1.98
N MET A 71 14.02 -5.72 2.43
CA MET A 71 13.92 -6.35 3.76
C MET A 71 15.15 -6.09 4.62
N ASN A 72 16.32 -6.01 4.01
CA ASN A 72 17.60 -5.88 4.69
C ASN A 72 18.39 -4.65 4.19
N PRO A 73 19.45 -4.25 4.90
CA PRO A 73 20.29 -3.12 4.49
C PRO A 73 20.94 -3.30 3.11
N GLU A 74 21.24 -4.53 2.71
CA GLU A 74 21.81 -4.85 1.40
C GLU A 74 20.82 -4.52 0.26
N ASP A 75 19.53 -4.84 0.44
CA ASP A 75 18.46 -4.50 -0.48
C ASP A 75 18.33 -2.97 -0.62
N VAL A 76 18.43 -2.24 0.51
CA VAL A 76 18.39 -0.77 0.52
C VAL A 76 19.56 -0.19 -0.27
N ALA A 77 20.77 -0.70 -0.05
CA ALA A 77 21.97 -0.27 -0.77
C ALA A 77 21.87 -0.58 -2.27
N ALA A 78 21.47 -1.80 -2.63
CA ALA A 78 21.26 -2.21 -4.01
C ALA A 78 20.18 -1.38 -4.70
N PHE A 79 19.10 -1.05 -3.98
CA PHE A 79 18.04 -0.19 -4.50
C PHE A 79 18.52 1.25 -4.72
N ARG A 80 19.30 1.81 -3.78
CA ARG A 80 19.91 3.14 -3.90
C ARG A 80 20.80 3.23 -5.15
N LEU A 81 21.63 2.22 -5.39
CA LEU A 81 22.51 2.14 -6.56
C LEU A 81 21.72 2.03 -7.88
N LYS A 82 20.65 1.23 -7.91
CA LYS A 82 19.74 1.14 -9.09
C LYS A 82 19.11 2.49 -9.45
N LEU A 83 18.69 3.27 -8.45
CA LEU A 83 18.12 4.60 -8.70
C LEU A 83 19.18 5.57 -9.27
N GLN A 84 20.40 5.55 -8.75
CA GLN A 84 21.50 6.41 -9.23
C GLN A 84 21.84 6.14 -10.70
N HIS A 85 22.02 4.87 -11.08
CA HIS A 85 22.26 4.50 -12.48
C HIS A 85 21.14 4.97 -13.41
N THR A 86 19.89 4.86 -12.98
CA THR A 86 18.74 5.28 -13.80
C THR A 86 18.73 6.80 -14.03
N GLU A 87 19.15 7.59 -13.04
CA GLU A 87 19.29 9.06 -13.17
C GLU A 87 20.45 9.46 -14.11
N GLU A 88 21.54 8.69 -14.12
CA GLU A 88 22.65 8.93 -15.06
C GLU A 88 22.24 8.63 -16.51
N HIS A 89 21.56 7.50 -16.74
CA HIS A 89 21.01 7.16 -18.05
C HIS A 89 19.97 8.17 -18.56
N LYS A 90 19.21 8.82 -17.66
CA LYS A 90 18.29 9.92 -18.01
C LYS A 90 19.02 11.10 -18.63
N LYS A 91 20.17 11.50 -18.07
CA LYS A 91 20.99 12.60 -18.61
C LYS A 91 21.47 12.29 -20.02
N MET A 92 21.79 11.02 -20.29
CA MET A 92 22.33 10.58 -21.58
C MET A 92 21.26 10.39 -22.66
N HIS A 93 20.06 9.91 -22.32
CA HIS A 93 19.03 9.54 -23.31
C HIS A 93 17.75 10.39 -23.30
N HIS A 94 17.68 11.44 -22.48
CA HIS A 94 16.51 12.34 -22.35
C HIS A 94 15.17 11.63 -22.13
N ARG A 95 15.18 10.43 -21.53
CA ARG A 95 13.98 9.66 -21.19
C ARG A 95 13.66 9.83 -19.71
N GLN A 96 12.38 10.04 -19.40
CA GLN A 96 11.95 10.07 -18.01
C GLN A 96 12.14 8.69 -17.37
N PRO A 97 12.81 8.60 -16.21
CA PRO A 97 12.99 7.34 -15.52
C PRO A 97 11.64 6.79 -15.07
N GLN A 98 11.53 5.47 -15.02
CA GLN A 98 10.32 4.80 -14.54
C GLN A 98 10.06 5.19 -13.08
N ALA A 99 9.02 5.98 -12.83
CA ALA A 99 8.62 6.39 -11.49
C ALA A 99 8.27 5.16 -10.65
N ARG A 100 8.58 5.24 -9.35
CA ARG A 100 8.39 4.16 -8.37
C ARG A 100 7.93 4.73 -7.04
N ILE A 101 7.16 3.94 -6.30
CA ILE A 101 6.86 4.17 -4.90
C ILE A 101 7.47 3.08 -4.03
N VAL A 102 7.85 3.42 -2.81
CA VAL A 102 8.18 2.48 -1.75
C VAL A 102 7.14 2.62 -0.67
N GLN A 103 6.50 1.52 -0.29
CA GLN A 103 5.40 1.51 0.67
C GLN A 103 5.68 0.50 1.77
N HIS A 104 5.31 0.84 3.00
CA HIS A 104 5.45 -0.09 4.13
C HIS A 104 4.63 -1.36 3.86
N TYR A 105 5.28 -2.51 3.95
CA TYR A 105 4.62 -3.79 3.70
C TYR A 105 3.80 -4.22 4.92
N ILE A 106 2.58 -4.69 4.68
CA ILE A 106 1.73 -5.22 5.74
C ILE A 106 2.17 -6.66 6.03
N GLN A 107 3.05 -6.82 7.02
CA GLN A 107 3.64 -8.12 7.43
C GLN A 107 2.64 -9.05 8.12
N ARG A 108 1.59 -8.51 8.74
CA ARG A 108 0.54 -9.28 9.43
C ARG A 108 -0.81 -9.08 8.75
N PRO A 109 -0.99 -9.54 7.49
CA PRO A 109 -2.26 -9.44 6.80
C PRO A 109 -3.28 -10.38 7.45
N LEU A 110 -4.57 -10.05 7.32
CA LEU A 110 -5.63 -11.02 7.59
C LEU A 110 -5.50 -12.19 6.60
N LEU A 111 -5.50 -13.41 7.13
CA LEU A 111 -5.37 -14.62 6.33
C LEU A 111 -6.71 -15.35 6.22
N LEU A 112 -7.03 -15.81 5.01
CA LEU A 112 -8.15 -16.71 4.77
C LEU A 112 -7.60 -18.11 4.51
N ARG A 113 -7.83 -19.03 5.45
CA ARG A 113 -7.29 -20.41 5.40
C ARG A 113 -5.75 -20.45 5.22
N GLY A 114 -5.04 -19.58 5.95
CA GLY A 114 -3.58 -19.48 5.90
C GLY A 114 -3.02 -18.78 4.66
N LYS A 115 -3.87 -18.31 3.74
CA LYS A 115 -3.45 -17.60 2.51
C LYS A 115 -3.74 -16.11 2.60
N LYS A 116 -2.83 -15.32 2.04
CA LYS A 116 -3.03 -13.87 1.92
C LYS A 116 -4.11 -13.60 0.88
N PHE A 117 -4.91 -12.56 1.12
CA PHE A 117 -5.88 -12.12 0.13
C PHE A 117 -5.97 -10.61 0.06
N ASP A 118 -6.58 -10.13 -1.01
CA ASP A 118 -7.04 -8.76 -1.12
C ASP A 118 -8.49 -8.72 -1.61
N VAL A 119 -9.18 -7.62 -1.34
CA VAL A 119 -10.57 -7.40 -1.78
C VAL A 119 -10.57 -6.44 -2.95
N ARG A 120 -11.18 -6.87 -4.06
CA ARG A 120 -11.54 -5.98 -5.17
C ARG A 120 -12.99 -5.56 -4.99
N SER A 121 -13.22 -4.28 -4.78
CA SER A 121 -14.55 -3.66 -4.80
C SER A 121 -14.70 -2.73 -6.01
N TYR A 122 -15.94 -2.47 -6.42
CA TYR A 122 -16.24 -1.60 -7.55
C TYR A 122 -16.99 -0.35 -7.10
N LEU A 123 -16.50 0.80 -7.54
CA LEU A 123 -17.09 2.12 -7.29
C LEU A 123 -17.32 2.80 -8.64
N LEU A 124 -18.51 3.35 -8.86
CA LEU A 124 -18.84 4.18 -10.02
C LEU A 124 -19.10 5.61 -9.53
N ILE A 125 -18.21 6.53 -9.89
CA ILE A 125 -18.42 7.96 -9.67
C ILE A 125 -19.32 8.45 -10.81
N ALA A 126 -20.61 8.63 -10.52
CA ALA A 126 -21.60 9.05 -11.51
C ALA A 126 -21.61 10.57 -11.72
N CYS A 127 -21.28 11.33 -10.67
CA CYS A 127 -21.15 12.78 -10.73
C CYS A 127 -20.18 13.25 -9.65
N THR A 128 -19.42 14.31 -9.93
CA THR A 128 -18.52 14.95 -8.94
C THR A 128 -19.14 16.19 -8.31
N ALA A 129 -20.15 16.80 -8.94
CA ALA A 129 -20.89 17.96 -8.46
C ALA A 129 -22.35 17.92 -8.96
N PRO A 130 -23.32 17.46 -8.13
CA PRO A 130 -23.15 16.93 -6.78
C PRO A 130 -22.37 15.61 -6.78
N TYR A 131 -21.67 15.31 -5.68
CA TYR A 131 -20.86 14.09 -5.58
C TYR A 131 -21.76 12.86 -5.40
N VAL A 132 -21.79 11.99 -6.41
CA VAL A 132 -22.61 10.77 -6.43
C VAL A 132 -21.72 9.57 -6.78
N VAL A 133 -21.66 8.59 -5.88
CA VAL A 133 -20.85 7.36 -6.04
C VAL A 133 -21.70 6.14 -5.75
N PHE A 134 -21.75 5.19 -6.69
CA PHE A 134 -22.39 3.89 -6.51
C PHE A 134 -21.35 2.85 -6.12
N PHE A 135 -21.69 1.98 -5.15
CA PHE A 135 -20.87 0.87 -4.71
C PHE A 135 -21.47 -0.46 -5.18
N ARG A 136 -20.62 -1.39 -5.60
CA ARG A 136 -20.99 -2.78 -5.85
C ARG A 136 -19.98 -3.72 -5.22
N HIS A 137 -20.51 -4.79 -4.61
CA HIS A 137 -19.69 -5.92 -4.15
C HIS A 137 -18.82 -6.43 -5.29
N GLY A 138 -17.56 -6.71 -5.00
CA GLY A 138 -16.69 -7.42 -5.93
C GLY A 138 -16.31 -8.78 -5.38
N TYR A 139 -15.03 -9.10 -5.33
CA TYR A 139 -14.55 -10.44 -4.98
C TYR A 139 -13.22 -10.38 -4.22
N VAL A 140 -12.89 -11.51 -3.59
CA VAL A 140 -11.62 -11.74 -2.91
C VAL A 140 -10.65 -12.40 -3.87
N ARG A 141 -9.42 -11.88 -3.94
CA ARG A 141 -8.30 -12.49 -4.66
C ARG A 141 -7.40 -13.17 -3.65
N LEU A 142 -7.37 -14.50 -3.69
CA LEU A 142 -6.55 -15.33 -2.80
C LEU A 142 -5.21 -15.65 -3.46
N THR A 143 -4.14 -15.70 -2.69
CA THR A 143 -2.85 -16.22 -3.18
C THR A 143 -2.93 -17.71 -3.48
N CYS A 144 -2.05 -18.19 -4.36
CA CYS A 144 -1.92 -19.63 -4.63
C CYS A 144 -1.30 -20.34 -3.42
N ASP A 145 -0.28 -19.75 -2.83
CA ASP A 145 0.50 -20.34 -1.73
C ASP A 145 0.04 -19.85 -0.35
N LEU A 146 0.44 -20.61 0.67
CA LEU A 146 0.32 -20.19 2.06
C LEU A 146 1.17 -18.95 2.30
N TYR A 147 0.71 -18.09 3.19
CA TYR A 147 1.45 -16.90 3.55
C TYR A 147 2.63 -17.27 4.45
N ASP A 148 3.83 -16.89 4.02
CA ASP A 148 5.06 -16.98 4.80
C ASP A 148 5.60 -15.54 4.99
N PRO A 149 5.69 -15.06 6.25
CA PRO A 149 6.13 -13.69 6.56
C PRO A 149 7.60 -13.41 6.22
#